data_AF-A0A7V7F0V1-F1
#
_entry.id   AF-A0A7V7F0V1-F1
#
_cell.length_a   1.000
_cell.length_b   1.000
_cell.length_c   1.000
_cell.angle_alpha   90.00
_cell.angle_beta   90.00
_cell.angle_gamma   90.00
#
_symmetry.space_group_name_H-M   'P 1'
#
loop_
_entity.id
_entity.type
_entity.pdbx_description
1 polymer ?
#
loop_
_entity_poly.entity_id
_entity_poly.type
_entity_poly.pdbx_seq_one_letter_code
_entity_poly.pdbx_strand_id
1 'polypeptide(L)'
;MKIKVMAVLLLLTSLTFVSLATASPKHRYDYTSKSCRDLTNPQLEWASRPWGEGGKLFREVCKKCHSRDNSEGAKFLHVESKTSKGWNRVFAQHKVKCAKDGQWESMTLDQQLKLNDYLYRFAAYSQDKNDSA
;
A
#
# COMPACT_ATOMS: atom_id res chain seq x y z
N MET A 1 38.45 -27.67 -30.19
CA MET A 1 37.36 -28.04 -29.25
C MET A 1 37.13 -27.06 -28.08
N LYS A 2 37.93 -25.99 -27.92
CA LYS A 2 37.78 -25.01 -26.82
C LYS A 2 36.82 -23.84 -27.13
N ILE A 3 36.63 -23.51 -28.42
CA ILE A 3 35.79 -22.38 -28.86
C ILE A 3 34.28 -22.70 -28.75
N LYS A 4 33.88 -23.95 -28.98
CA LYS A 4 32.47 -24.38 -28.86
C LYS A 4 31.95 -24.38 -27.41
N VAL A 5 32.84 -24.50 -26.42
CA VAL A 5 32.48 -24.49 -24.99
C VAL A 5 32.23 -23.06 -24.49
N MET A 6 32.96 -22.06 -24.99
CA MET A 6 32.70 -20.66 -24.63
C MET A 6 31.39 -20.11 -25.20
N ALA A 7 30.96 -20.57 -26.38
CA ALA A 7 29.69 -20.15 -26.96
C ALA A 7 28.47 -20.63 -26.17
N VAL A 8 28.57 -21.80 -25.52
CA VAL A 8 27.49 -22.33 -24.66
C VAL A 8 27.45 -21.60 -23.31
N LEU A 9 28.60 -21.16 -22.79
CA LEU A 9 28.67 -20.42 -21.52
C LEU A 9 28.13 -18.98 -21.63
N LEU A 10 28.27 -18.34 -22.79
CA LEU A 10 27.71 -17.00 -23.05
C LEU A 10 26.20 -17.01 -23.34
N LEU A 11 25.63 -18.15 -23.72
CA LEU A 11 24.18 -18.28 -23.93
C LEU A 11 23.41 -18.45 -22.59
N LEU A 12 24.04 -19.02 -21.56
CA LEU A 12 23.40 -19.28 -20.26
C LEU A 12 23.30 -18.06 -19.33
N THR A 13 23.96 -16.94 -19.63
CA THR A 13 23.87 -15.71 -18.81
C THR A 13 22.69 -14.82 -19.18
N SER A 14 21.89 -15.20 -20.19
CA SER A 14 20.61 -14.56 -20.50
C SER A 14 19.47 -15.04 -19.57
N LEU A 15 19.77 -15.23 -18.28
CA LEU A 15 18.77 -15.37 -17.24
C LEU A 15 18.01 -14.04 -17.14
N THR A 16 16.92 -14.01 -17.88
CA THR A 16 15.92 -12.97 -17.95
C THR A 16 15.57 -12.46 -16.56
N PHE A 17 15.92 -11.20 -16.27
CA PHE A 17 15.27 -10.43 -15.23
C PHE A 17 13.82 -10.22 -15.65
N VAL A 18 12.94 -11.13 -15.27
CA VAL A 18 11.50 -10.90 -15.37
C VAL A 18 11.15 -9.84 -14.33
N SER A 19 11.16 -8.58 -14.74
CA SER A 19 10.57 -7.50 -13.96
C SER A 19 9.09 -7.82 -13.80
N LEU A 20 8.70 -8.33 -12.64
CA LEU A 20 7.30 -8.48 -12.25
C LEU A 20 6.71 -7.07 -12.14
N ALA A 21 6.19 -6.55 -13.25
CA ALA A 21 5.43 -5.32 -13.27
C ALA A 21 4.12 -5.56 -12.49
N THR A 22 4.12 -5.22 -11.21
CA THR A 22 2.91 -5.26 -10.39
C THR A 22 2.02 -4.10 -10.82
N ALA A 23 0.88 -4.40 -11.45
CA ALA A 23 -0.10 -3.39 -11.80
C ALA A 23 -0.65 -2.74 -10.52
N SER A 24 -0.28 -1.48 -10.28
CA SER A 24 -0.85 -0.67 -9.19
C SER A 24 -2.08 0.09 -9.72
N PRO A 25 -3.15 0.23 -8.92
CA PRO A 25 -4.31 1.02 -9.31
C PRO A 25 -3.93 2.47 -9.65
N LYS A 26 -4.44 2.96 -10.79
CA LYS A 26 -4.20 4.32 -11.30
C LYS A 26 -5.27 5.32 -10.86
N HIS A 27 -6.48 4.84 -10.58
CA HIS A 27 -7.62 5.67 -10.21
C HIS A 27 -8.42 5.00 -9.10
N ARG A 28 -9.08 5.82 -8.28
CA ARG A 28 -10.12 5.35 -7.36
C ARG A 28 -11.24 6.37 -7.24
N TYR A 29 -12.47 5.89 -7.06
CA TYR A 29 -13.58 6.76 -6.67
C TYR A 29 -13.56 6.95 -5.15
N ASP A 30 -13.56 8.19 -4.68
CA ASP A 30 -13.62 8.51 -3.27
C ASP A 30 -15.05 8.84 -2.86
N TYR A 31 -15.63 7.99 -2.02
CA TYR A 31 -17.04 8.14 -1.61
C TYR A 31 -17.27 9.34 -0.66
N THR A 32 -16.23 9.76 0.08
CA THR A 32 -16.33 10.88 1.03
C THR A 32 -16.43 12.21 0.31
N SER A 33 -15.54 12.47 -0.65
CA SER A 33 -15.54 13.68 -1.49
C SER A 33 -16.41 13.58 -2.75
N LYS A 34 -16.97 12.40 -3.04
CA LYS A 34 -17.73 12.08 -4.27
C LYS A 34 -16.97 12.40 -5.55
N SER A 35 -15.65 12.18 -5.55
CA SER A 35 -14.76 12.54 -6.66
C SER A 35 -13.91 11.35 -7.13
N CYS A 36 -13.56 11.32 -8.42
CA CYS A 36 -12.54 10.41 -8.93
C CYS A 36 -11.15 10.98 -8.62
N ARG A 37 -10.32 10.20 -7.95
CA ARG A 37 -8.92 10.53 -7.68
C ARG A 37 -8.03 9.87 -8.72
N ASP A 38 -7.24 10.68 -9.41
CA ASP A 38 -6.21 10.26 -10.35
C ASP A 38 -4.87 10.13 -9.62
N LEU A 39 -4.48 8.89 -9.35
CA LEU A 39 -3.23 8.57 -8.64
C LEU A 39 -2.01 8.59 -9.59
N THR A 40 -2.21 8.93 -10.86
CA THR A 40 -1.16 9.19 -11.83
C THR A 40 -0.79 10.67 -11.93
N ASN A 41 -1.65 11.56 -11.40
CA ASN A 41 -1.30 12.96 -11.21
C ASN A 41 -0.02 13.05 -10.34
N PRO A 42 1.02 13.82 -10.74
CA PRO A 42 2.32 13.84 -10.05
C PRO A 42 2.23 14.07 -8.54
N GLN A 43 1.31 14.93 -8.09
CA GLN A 43 1.14 15.24 -6.67
C GLN A 43 0.61 14.03 -5.89
N LEU A 44 -0.46 13.40 -6.39
CA LEU A 44 -1.07 12.24 -5.73
C LEU A 44 -0.23 10.97 -5.91
N GLU A 45 0.45 10.85 -7.05
CA GLU A 45 1.42 9.80 -7.34
C GLU A 45 2.49 9.79 -6.24
N TRP A 46 3.16 10.93 -6.02
CA TRP A 46 4.18 11.09 -4.99
C TRP A 46 3.61 10.88 -3.58
N ALA A 47 2.51 11.57 -3.25
CA ALA A 47 1.92 11.54 -1.90
C ALA A 47 1.48 10.13 -1.49
N SER A 48 1.07 9.30 -2.45
CA SER A 48 0.59 7.95 -2.18
C SER A 48 1.68 6.87 -2.23
N ARG A 49 2.97 7.21 -2.39
CA ARG A 49 4.09 6.25 -2.32
C ARG A 49 4.44 5.86 -0.87
N PRO A 50 5.21 4.77 -0.65
CA PRO A 50 5.71 4.41 0.68
C PRO A 50 6.50 5.51 1.39
N TRP A 51 7.29 6.29 0.65
CA TRP A 51 8.03 7.45 1.18
C TRP A 51 7.21 8.76 1.17
N GLY A 52 6.04 8.75 0.54
CA GLY A 52 5.13 9.88 0.50
C GLY A 52 4.34 10.06 1.80
N GLU A 53 3.48 11.07 1.82
CA GLU A 53 2.68 11.44 3.00
C GLU A 53 1.73 10.32 3.43
N GLY A 54 1.07 9.64 2.50
CA GLY A 54 0.18 8.51 2.81
C GLY A 54 0.93 7.35 3.46
N GLY A 55 2.12 7.02 2.97
CA GLY A 55 2.98 6.00 3.57
C GLY A 55 3.52 6.40 4.95
N LYS A 56 3.82 7.69 5.15
CA LYS A 56 4.18 8.25 6.45
C LYS A 56 3.04 8.12 7.46
N LEU A 57 1.83 8.53 7.09
CA LEU A 57 0.63 8.41 7.93
C LEU A 57 0.36 6.95 8.32
N PHE A 58 0.56 6.00 7.39
CA PHE A 58 0.42 4.57 7.71
C PHE A 58 1.37 4.13 8.83
N ARG A 59 2.65 4.53 8.76
CA ARG A 59 3.63 4.21 9.81
C ARG A 59 3.33 4.91 11.14
N GLU A 60 2.93 6.16 11.10
CA GLU A 60 2.75 6.98 12.30
C GLU A 60 1.42 6.77 13.01
N VAL A 61 0.37 6.38 12.28
CA VAL A 61 -0.99 6.22 12.82
C VAL A 61 -1.37 4.76 12.86
N CYS A 62 -1.26 4.03 11.76
CA CYS A 62 -1.74 2.65 11.70
C CYS A 62 -0.78 1.68 12.40
N LYS A 63 0.54 1.77 12.17
CA LYS A 63 1.50 0.83 12.77
C LYS A 63 1.65 0.96 14.29
N LYS A 64 1.18 2.06 14.91
CA LYS A 64 1.11 2.15 16.39
C LYS A 64 0.25 1.05 17.00
N CYS A 65 -0.83 0.64 16.31
CA CYS A 65 -1.71 -0.45 16.76
C CYS A 65 -1.60 -1.69 15.87
N HIS A 66 -1.07 -1.57 14.64
CA HIS A 66 -0.97 -2.64 13.66
C HIS A 66 0.49 -2.99 13.34
N SER A 67 1.28 -3.26 14.38
CA SER A 67 2.65 -3.78 14.28
C SER A 67 2.75 -5.11 15.02
N ARG A 68 3.60 -6.04 14.55
CA ARG A 68 3.90 -7.28 15.29
C ARG A 68 4.79 -7.03 16.51
N ASP A 69 5.55 -5.92 16.48
CA ASP A 69 6.62 -5.62 17.44
C ASP A 69 6.13 -4.89 18.70
N ASN A 70 4.83 -4.76 18.93
CA ASN A 70 4.30 -4.07 20.11
C ASN A 70 3.16 -4.82 20.82
N SER A 71 2.93 -4.45 22.08
CA SER A 71 1.87 -5.02 22.93
C SER A 71 0.46 -4.56 22.55
N GLU A 72 0.36 -3.50 21.74
CA GLU A 72 -0.90 -2.91 21.27
C GLU A 72 -1.43 -3.61 20.00
N GLY A 73 -0.69 -4.59 19.49
CA GLY A 73 -0.93 -5.24 18.21
C GLY A 73 -2.35 -5.78 18.07
N ALA A 74 -3.13 -5.17 17.18
CA ALA A 74 -4.40 -5.72 16.75
C ALA A 74 -4.13 -7.05 16.04
N LYS A 75 -4.70 -8.13 16.58
CA LYS A 75 -4.44 -9.53 16.17
C LYS A 75 -4.62 -9.82 14.68
N PHE A 76 -5.33 -8.96 13.94
CA PHE A 76 -5.48 -9.09 12.50
C PHE A 76 -5.99 -7.79 11.88
N LEU A 77 -5.47 -7.48 10.69
CA LEU A 77 -6.17 -6.61 9.75
C LEU A 77 -7.32 -7.41 9.11
N HIS A 78 -8.56 -6.90 9.17
CA HIS A 78 -9.75 -7.57 8.63
C HIS A 78 -9.63 -7.85 7.13
N VAL A 79 -10.34 -8.87 6.61
CA VAL A 79 -10.25 -9.25 5.18
C VAL A 79 -10.44 -8.09 4.19
N GLU A 80 -11.20 -7.07 4.55
CA GLU A 80 -11.42 -5.86 3.75
C GLU A 80 -10.13 -5.06 3.52
N SER A 81 -9.20 -5.05 4.48
CA SER A 81 -7.91 -4.36 4.36
C SER A 81 -6.91 -5.06 3.45
N LYS A 82 -7.28 -6.18 2.83
CA LYS A 82 -6.42 -6.94 1.90
C LYS A 82 -6.66 -6.56 0.44
N THR A 83 -7.62 -5.67 0.18
CA THR A 83 -7.98 -5.26 -1.19
C THR A 83 -8.11 -3.75 -1.28
N SER A 84 -7.79 -3.19 -2.44
CA SER A 84 -7.95 -1.75 -2.70
C SER A 84 -9.39 -1.31 -2.44
N LYS A 85 -10.37 -2.07 -2.95
CA LYS A 85 -11.79 -1.78 -2.74
C LYS A 85 -12.21 -1.81 -1.28
N GLY A 86 -11.65 -2.73 -0.49
CA GLY A 86 -11.97 -2.81 0.93
C GLY A 86 -11.37 -1.65 1.72
N TRP A 87 -10.14 -1.21 1.43
CA TRP A 87 -9.62 0.04 2.02
C TRP A 87 -10.50 1.24 1.71
N ASN A 88 -10.93 1.38 0.46
CA ASN A 88 -11.82 2.48 0.08
C ASN A 88 -13.15 2.43 0.84
N ARG A 89 -13.68 1.23 1.11
CA ARG A 89 -14.89 1.03 1.93
C ARG A 89 -14.65 1.38 3.40
N VAL A 90 -13.51 1.01 3.96
CA VAL A 90 -13.14 1.30 5.35
C VAL A 90 -13.17 2.82 5.59
N PHE A 91 -12.56 3.61 4.70
CA PHE A 91 -12.57 5.07 4.77
C PHE A 91 -13.93 5.70 4.45
N ALA A 92 -14.71 5.10 3.55
CA ALA A 92 -16.05 5.60 3.24
C ALA A 92 -17.06 5.41 4.38
N GLN A 93 -16.94 4.29 5.11
CA GLN A 93 -17.97 3.87 6.07
C GLN A 93 -17.56 4.09 7.53
N HIS A 94 -16.29 4.43 7.80
CA HIS A 94 -15.74 4.55 9.15
C HIS A 94 -16.09 3.35 10.06
N LYS A 95 -16.18 2.15 9.49
CA LYS A 95 -16.75 0.98 10.18
C LYS A 95 -15.78 0.26 11.10
N VAL A 96 -14.48 0.48 10.93
CA VAL A 96 -13.44 -0.16 11.74
C VAL A 96 -13.36 0.49 13.12
N LYS A 97 -13.03 -0.33 14.13
CA LYS A 97 -12.97 0.11 15.53
C LYS A 97 -12.09 1.35 15.71
N CYS A 98 -10.92 1.41 15.08
CA CYS A 98 -10.05 2.59 15.12
C CYS A 98 -10.68 3.87 14.56
N ALA A 99 -11.54 3.78 13.54
CA ALA A 99 -12.29 4.93 13.04
C ALA A 99 -13.41 5.35 14.01
N LYS A 100 -14.01 4.40 14.74
CA LYS A 100 -15.06 4.66 15.74
C LYS A 100 -14.53 5.18 17.07
N ASP A 101 -13.32 4.75 17.45
CA ASP A 101 -12.67 5.11 18.71
C ASP A 101 -11.91 6.46 18.59
N GLY A 102 -12.23 7.27 17.58
CA GLY A 102 -11.67 8.61 17.39
C GLY A 102 -10.20 8.66 16.98
N GLN A 103 -9.52 7.52 16.77
CA GLN A 103 -8.09 7.50 16.41
C GLN A 103 -7.80 8.25 15.11
N TRP A 104 -8.79 8.34 14.23
CA TRP A 104 -8.71 9.09 12.98
C TRP A 104 -9.04 10.58 13.10
N GLU A 105 -9.62 11.03 14.23
CA GLU A 105 -9.92 12.45 14.47
C GLU A 105 -8.64 13.30 14.59
N SER A 106 -7.51 12.65 14.89
CA SER A 106 -6.19 13.28 14.86
C SER A 106 -5.70 13.62 13.44
N MET A 107 -6.35 13.11 12.40
CA MET A 107 -6.02 13.36 11.00
C MET A 107 -7.06 14.24 10.32
N THR A 108 -6.59 15.23 9.57
CA THR A 108 -7.45 16.02 8.67
C THR A 108 -8.04 15.14 7.57
N LEU A 109 -9.13 15.59 6.95
CA LEU A 109 -9.73 14.87 5.81
C LEU A 109 -8.70 14.63 4.69
N ASP A 110 -7.85 15.62 4.38
CA ASP A 110 -6.81 15.48 3.37
C ASP A 110 -5.78 14.40 3.72
N GLN A 111 -5.37 14.32 4.99
CA GLN A 111 -4.50 13.25 5.47
C GLN A 111 -5.17 11.88 5.35
N GLN A 112 -6.45 11.77 5.72
CA GLN A 112 -7.21 10.53 5.56
C GLN A 112 -7.32 10.11 4.09
N LEU A 113 -7.51 11.07 3.17
CA LEU A 113 -7.53 10.81 1.73
C LEU A 113 -6.19 10.29 1.20
N LYS A 114 -5.08 10.89 1.63
CA LYS A 114 -3.72 10.47 1.23
C LYS A 114 -3.36 9.11 1.81
N LEU A 115 -3.74 8.85 3.05
CA LEU A 115 -3.59 7.53 3.67
C LEU A 115 -4.39 6.46 2.91
N ASN A 116 -5.64 6.76 2.54
CA ASN A 116 -6.45 5.86 1.71
C ASN A 116 -5.85 5.69 0.31
N ASP A 117 -5.32 6.74 -0.33
CA ASP A 117 -4.62 6.63 -1.62
C ASP A 117 -3.45 5.63 -1.54
N TYR A 118 -2.64 5.72 -0.48
CA TYR A 118 -1.55 4.78 -0.22
C TYR A 118 -2.08 3.35 0.00
N LEU A 119 -3.00 3.15 0.93
CA LEU A 119 -3.54 1.83 1.26
C LEU A 119 -4.29 1.20 0.08
N TYR A 120 -4.95 2.00 -0.75
CA TYR A 120 -5.59 1.56 -1.98
C TYR A 120 -4.58 1.01 -2.99
N ARG A 121 -3.44 1.72 -3.18
CA ARG A 121 -2.38 1.28 -4.13
C ARG A 121 -1.62 0.07 -3.64
N PHE A 122 -1.39 0.00 -2.34
CA PHE A 122 -0.52 -0.97 -1.71
C PHE A 122 -1.28 -2.01 -0.89
N ALA A 123 -2.58 -2.23 -1.13
CA ALA A 123 -3.42 -3.10 -0.31
C ALA A 123 -2.87 -4.54 -0.09
N ALA A 124 -2.18 -5.10 -1.10
CA ALA A 124 -1.53 -6.41 -0.97
C ALA A 124 -0.22 -6.35 -0.15
N TYR A 125 0.39 -5.16 -0.04
CA TYR A 125 1.61 -4.86 0.70
C TYR A 125 1.35 -4.05 1.99
N SER A 126 0.09 -3.72 2.31
CA SER A 126 -0.25 -3.00 3.55
C SER A 126 -0.11 -3.91 4.76
N GLN A 127 0.03 -5.22 4.54
CA GLN A 127 0.84 -6.06 5.40
C GLN A 127 2.29 -5.79 5.00
N ASP A 128 2.94 -4.88 5.72
CA ASP A 128 4.32 -4.48 5.47
C ASP A 128 5.20 -5.73 5.28
N LYS A 129 5.92 -5.84 4.15
CA LYS A 129 6.80 -6.98 3.86
C LYS A 129 7.94 -7.11 4.89
N ASN A 130 8.33 -6.01 5.54
CA ASN A 130 9.30 -6.01 6.63
C ASN A 130 8.70 -6.47 7.97
N ASP A 131 7.38 -6.58 8.03
CA ASP A 131 6.55 -7.07 9.16
C ASP A 131 5.87 -8.41 8.77
N SER A 132 6.25 -9.00 7.63
CA SER A 132 5.71 -10.24 7.07
C SER A 132 6.58 -11.46 7.33
N ALA A 133 7.66 -11.31 8.11
CA ALA A 133 8.43 -12.42 8.67
C ALA A 133 7.80 -12.81 10.01
#